data_AF-A0A2S9AMZ0-F1
#
_entry.id   AF-A0A2S9AMZ0-F1
#
_cell.length_a   1.000
_cell.length_b   1.000
_cell.length_c   1.000
_cell.angle_alpha   90.00
_cell.angle_beta   90.00
_cell.angle_gamma   90.00
#
_symmetry.space_group_name_H-M   'P 1'
#
loop_
_entity.id
_entity.type
_entity.pdbx_description
1 polymer ?
#
loop_
_entity_poly.entity_id
_entity_poly.type
_entity_poly.pdbx_seq_one_letter_code
_entity_poly.pdbx_strand_id
1 'polypeptide(L)'
;MSKGRPQDLLKQIERDLIAEKPLDTLLRKLILLGGNAGSPELRQWAATELRGYEDDNSLPSYRRVNAPLQIDGAVPGGVIRHQSISSMDLPDFARAEIGELVPLRMGVNELHSMVRNHSIDHIVKLQPPGAALLVGYMNRDRQLNGRIDSLYWSVSTVAIEGVLDQVRTRLAELIAELRSTTSSDQALPTPMQAANAVNLVLNGRGHRVSIAQAAGNGVVTPVLGDDEPRFWTTARVIGAAVVGLATLTGTGIAIIQWLS
;
A
#
# COMPACT_ATOMS: atom_id res chain seq x y z
N MET A 1 7.64 -7.25 -38.73
CA MET A 1 7.73 -7.04 -37.26
C MET A 1 8.33 -5.67 -36.99
N SER A 2 7.48 -4.68 -36.68
CA SER A 2 7.93 -3.31 -36.39
C SER A 2 8.34 -3.23 -34.92
N LYS A 3 9.60 -2.87 -34.64
CA LYS A 3 10.02 -2.44 -33.30
C LYS A 3 9.10 -1.27 -32.89
N GLY A 4 8.30 -1.46 -31.84
CA GLY A 4 7.25 -0.52 -31.44
C GLY A 4 7.81 0.90 -31.27
N ARG A 5 7.33 1.83 -32.09
CA ARG A 5 7.67 3.25 -31.96
C ARG A 5 7.11 3.77 -30.63
N PRO A 6 7.75 4.74 -29.96
CA PRO A 6 7.24 5.37 -28.74
C PRO A 6 5.78 5.88 -28.86
N GLN A 7 5.37 6.35 -30.05
CA GLN A 7 4.00 6.76 -30.37
C GLN A 7 2.95 5.66 -30.21
N ASP A 8 3.35 4.40 -30.38
CA ASP A 8 2.49 3.25 -30.23
C ASP A 8 2.27 2.93 -28.74
N LEU A 9 3.16 3.35 -27.84
CA LEU A 9 3.11 2.93 -26.45
C LEU A 9 1.90 3.50 -25.70
N LEU A 10 1.54 4.78 -25.92
CA LEU A 10 0.33 5.36 -25.33
C LEU A 10 -0.94 4.66 -25.84
N LYS A 11 -1.03 4.38 -27.15
CA LYS A 11 -2.11 3.59 -27.76
C LYS A 11 -2.19 2.17 -27.21
N GLN A 12 -1.04 1.52 -27.03
CA GLN A 12 -0.97 0.18 -26.47
C GLN A 12 -1.43 0.15 -25.01
N ILE A 13 -1.04 1.13 -24.18
CA ILE A 13 -1.48 1.20 -22.78
C ILE A 13 -2.99 1.38 -22.71
N GLU A 14 -3.54 2.31 -23.50
CA GLU A 14 -4.98 2.55 -23.56
C GLU A 14 -5.76 1.30 -23.97
N ARG A 15 -5.34 0.64 -25.07
CA ARG A 15 -5.96 -0.62 -25.51
C ARG A 15 -5.87 -1.70 -24.45
N ASP A 16 -4.71 -1.85 -23.81
CA ASP A 16 -4.48 -2.90 -22.82
C ASP A 16 -5.23 -2.61 -21.51
N LEU A 17 -5.45 -1.34 -21.18
CA LEU A 17 -6.30 -0.91 -20.07
C LEU A 17 -7.76 -1.30 -20.31
N ILE A 18 -8.30 -1.00 -21.51
CA ILE A 18 -9.65 -1.41 -21.93
C ILE A 18 -9.78 -2.94 -21.97
N ALA A 19 -8.71 -3.64 -22.37
CA ALA A 19 -8.67 -5.10 -22.41
C ALA A 19 -8.38 -5.74 -21.03
N GLU A 20 -8.46 -4.96 -19.95
CA GLU A 20 -8.27 -5.39 -18.56
C GLU A 20 -6.99 -6.21 -18.34
N LYS A 21 -5.89 -5.79 -18.96
CA LYS A 21 -4.59 -6.44 -18.75
C LYS A 21 -4.11 -6.25 -17.29
N PRO A 22 -3.24 -7.14 -16.79
CA PRO A 22 -2.68 -7.04 -15.44
C PRO A 22 -2.03 -5.67 -15.17
N LEU A 23 -2.29 -5.11 -13.98
CA LEU A 23 -1.80 -3.78 -13.59
C LEU A 23 -0.28 -3.67 -13.65
N ASP A 24 0.44 -4.72 -13.29
CA ASP A 24 1.89 -4.74 -13.34
C ASP A 24 2.43 -4.56 -14.77
N THR A 25 1.76 -5.16 -15.76
CA THR A 25 2.09 -5.00 -17.17
C THR A 25 1.83 -3.57 -17.64
N LEU A 26 0.68 -2.99 -17.26
CA LEU A 26 0.33 -1.62 -17.61
C LEU A 26 1.31 -0.61 -17.00
N LEU A 27 1.66 -0.76 -15.72
CA LEU A 27 2.59 0.13 -15.02
C LEU A 27 4.02 0.02 -15.58
N ARG A 28 4.49 -1.18 -15.97
CA ARG A 28 5.79 -1.33 -16.64
C ARG A 28 5.81 -0.60 -17.99
N LYS A 29 4.71 -0.64 -18.76
CA LYS A 29 4.60 0.17 -19.99
C LYS A 29 4.60 1.66 -19.68
N LEU A 30 3.98 2.07 -18.58
CA LEU A 30 3.99 3.47 -18.18
C LEU A 30 5.38 3.97 -17.77
N ILE A 31 6.19 3.14 -17.11
CA ILE A 31 7.62 3.42 -16.86
C ILE A 31 8.35 3.67 -18.18
N LEU A 32 8.16 2.81 -19.19
CA LEU A 32 8.76 2.98 -20.51
C LEU A 32 8.28 4.27 -21.20
N LEU A 33 7.00 4.61 -21.05
CA LEU A 33 6.44 5.86 -21.57
C LEU A 33 7.09 7.08 -20.91
N GLY A 34 7.21 7.10 -19.58
CA GLY A 34 7.91 8.17 -18.85
C GLY A 34 9.41 8.23 -19.17
N GLY A 35 10.04 7.09 -19.47
CA GLY A 35 11.38 6.99 -20.06
C GLY A 35 11.49 7.78 -21.36
N ASN A 36 10.63 7.44 -22.32
CA ASN A 36 10.64 8.03 -23.66
C ASN A 36 10.21 9.50 -23.68
N ALA A 37 9.24 9.87 -22.85
CA ALA A 37 8.73 11.23 -22.71
C ALA A 37 9.66 12.15 -21.90
N GLY A 38 10.72 11.60 -21.27
CA GLY A 38 11.60 12.37 -20.39
C GLY A 38 10.94 12.86 -19.10
N SER A 39 9.86 12.21 -18.64
CA SER A 39 9.16 12.57 -17.39
C SER A 39 9.59 11.64 -16.25
N PRO A 40 10.40 12.13 -15.30
CA PRO A 40 10.75 11.38 -14.10
C PRO A 40 9.54 11.17 -13.18
N GLU A 41 8.58 12.10 -13.14
CA GLU A 41 7.38 12.01 -12.29
C GLU A 41 6.51 10.83 -12.71
N LEU A 42 6.25 10.68 -14.01
CA LEU A 42 5.46 9.57 -14.55
C LEU A 42 6.12 8.22 -14.27
N ARG A 43 7.44 8.17 -14.45
CA ARG A 43 8.24 6.98 -14.17
C ARG A 43 8.21 6.62 -12.69
N GLN A 44 8.36 7.62 -11.82
CA GLN A 44 8.43 7.42 -10.38
C GLN A 44 7.08 6.97 -9.81
N TRP A 45 5.98 7.59 -10.24
CA TRP A 45 4.64 7.15 -9.82
C TRP A 45 4.40 5.68 -10.18
N ALA A 46 4.63 5.32 -11.45
CA ALA A 46 4.45 3.94 -11.91
C ALA A 46 5.36 2.95 -11.17
N ALA A 47 6.61 3.33 -10.91
CA ALA A 47 7.57 2.51 -10.18
C ALA A 47 7.21 2.34 -8.70
N THR A 48 6.60 3.34 -8.08
CA THR A 48 6.16 3.30 -6.67
C THR A 48 4.91 2.44 -6.55
N GLU A 49 3.93 2.57 -7.46
CA GLU A 49 2.78 1.66 -7.50
C GLU A 49 3.18 0.19 -7.69
N LEU A 50 4.21 -0.06 -8.52
CA LEU A 50 4.74 -1.41 -8.76
C LEU A 50 5.50 -2.00 -7.58
N ARG A 51 6.38 -1.22 -6.95
CA ARG A 51 7.32 -1.71 -5.93
C ARG A 51 6.82 -1.52 -4.50
N GLY A 52 5.86 -0.62 -4.31
CA GLY A 52 5.37 -0.19 -3.01
C GLY A 52 5.94 1.14 -2.54
N TYR A 53 5.49 1.55 -1.36
CA TYR A 53 5.74 2.83 -0.71
C TYR A 53 6.60 2.63 0.54
N GLU A 54 7.70 3.38 0.65
CA GLU A 54 8.64 3.25 1.78
C GLU A 54 8.17 4.02 3.02
N ASP A 55 7.47 5.14 2.82
CA ASP A 55 7.08 6.05 3.89
C ASP A 55 5.58 6.40 3.86
N ASP A 56 5.07 7.01 4.93
CA ASP A 56 3.66 7.41 5.06
C ASP A 56 3.31 8.71 4.34
N ASN A 57 4.29 9.59 4.16
CA ASN A 57 4.09 10.91 3.56
C ASN A 57 3.89 10.80 2.05
N SER A 58 4.51 9.80 1.42
CA SER A 58 4.35 9.47 0.01
C SER A 58 3.17 8.55 -0.27
N LEU A 59 2.55 7.95 0.77
CA LEU A 59 1.44 7.01 0.62
C LEU A 59 0.13 7.76 0.26
N PRO A 60 -0.48 7.50 -0.91
CA PRO A 60 -1.73 8.13 -1.29
C PRO A 60 -2.89 7.73 -0.39
N SER A 61 -3.92 8.59 -0.30
CA SER A 61 -5.11 8.32 0.52
C SER A 61 -5.85 7.05 0.10
N TYR A 62 -5.91 6.74 -1.21
CA TYR A 62 -6.52 5.51 -1.71
C TYR A 62 -5.76 4.24 -1.35
N ARG A 63 -4.53 4.33 -0.83
CA ARG A 63 -3.78 3.19 -0.28
C ARG A 63 -4.07 2.94 1.20
N ARG A 64 -5.06 3.62 1.78
CA ARG A 64 -5.47 3.42 3.17
C ARG A 64 -6.87 2.81 3.22
N VAL A 65 -7.01 1.70 3.94
CA VAL A 65 -8.27 0.96 4.08
C VAL A 65 -8.67 0.84 5.53
N ASN A 66 -9.97 0.81 5.81
CA ASN A 66 -10.45 0.54 7.16
C ASN A 66 -10.39 -0.97 7.42
N ALA A 67 -9.84 -1.36 8.57
CA ALA A 67 -9.88 -2.73 9.04
C ALA A 67 -9.86 -2.77 10.58
N PRO A 68 -10.67 -3.63 11.20
CA PRO A 68 -10.66 -3.77 12.65
C PRO A 68 -9.33 -4.36 13.12
N LEU A 69 -8.87 -3.90 14.28
CA LEU A 69 -7.77 -4.52 15.00
C LEU A 69 -8.30 -5.73 15.77
N GLN A 70 -7.62 -6.88 15.65
CA GLN A 70 -8.02 -8.13 16.26
C GLN A 70 -6.87 -8.83 16.98
N ILE A 71 -7.23 -9.62 17.98
CA ILE A 71 -6.31 -10.52 18.69
C ILE A 71 -6.78 -11.97 18.61
N ASP A 72 -5.80 -12.87 18.55
CA ASP A 72 -5.97 -14.29 18.85
C ASP A 72 -5.14 -14.60 20.11
N GLY A 73 -5.61 -15.54 20.94
CA GLY A 73 -4.92 -15.88 22.19
C GLY A 73 -5.57 -17.04 22.94
N ALA A 74 -5.23 -17.17 24.22
CA ALA A 74 -5.76 -18.19 25.11
C ALA A 74 -6.05 -17.62 26.50
N VAL A 75 -7.08 -18.16 27.14
CA VAL A 75 -7.45 -17.89 28.53
C VAL A 75 -7.63 -19.21 29.27
N PRO A 76 -7.61 -19.23 30.62
CA PRO A 76 -7.99 -20.43 31.36
C PRO A 76 -9.38 -20.91 30.90
N GLY A 77 -9.43 -22.10 30.30
CA GLY A 77 -10.66 -22.72 29.81
C GLY A 77 -11.00 -22.50 28.33
N GLY A 78 -10.18 -21.81 27.53
CA GLY A 78 -10.47 -21.66 26.10
C GLY A 78 -9.46 -20.91 25.25
N VAL A 79 -9.78 -20.81 23.96
CA VAL A 79 -9.02 -20.08 22.94
C VAL A 79 -9.85 -18.88 22.48
N ILE A 80 -9.21 -17.73 22.38
CA ILE A 80 -9.76 -16.50 21.80
C ILE A 80 -9.34 -16.45 20.33
N ARG A 81 -10.29 -16.22 19.43
CA ARG A 81 -10.03 -16.03 18.00
C ARG A 81 -10.81 -14.84 17.49
N HIS A 82 -10.16 -14.03 16.66
CA HIS A 82 -10.76 -12.89 15.95
C HIS A 82 -11.45 -11.88 16.88
N GLN A 83 -11.00 -11.77 18.12
CA GLN A 83 -11.58 -10.82 19.06
C GLN A 83 -11.18 -9.43 18.61
N SER A 84 -12.15 -8.60 18.26
CA SER A 84 -11.91 -7.21 17.90
C SER A 84 -11.62 -6.38 19.14
N ILE A 85 -10.62 -5.52 19.03
CA ILE A 85 -10.22 -4.58 20.08
C ILE A 85 -10.14 -3.17 19.49
N SER A 86 -10.32 -2.17 20.34
CA SER A 86 -10.11 -0.77 19.98
C SER A 86 -8.63 -0.40 20.10
N SER A 87 -8.20 0.64 19.38
CA SER A 87 -6.91 1.27 19.64
C SER A 87 -6.80 1.77 21.09
N MET A 88 -7.93 2.05 21.76
CA MET A 88 -7.97 2.42 23.18
C MET A 88 -7.58 1.27 24.12
N ASP A 89 -7.75 0.02 23.69
CA ASP A 89 -7.34 -1.17 24.45
C ASP A 89 -5.81 -1.40 24.37
N LEU A 90 -5.11 -0.65 23.51
CA LEU A 90 -3.67 -0.66 23.45
C LEU A 90 -3.05 0.24 24.54
N PRO A 91 -1.80 -0.06 24.96
CA PRO A 91 -1.00 0.86 25.77
C PRO A 91 -0.91 2.27 25.18
N ASP A 92 -0.90 3.30 26.04
CA ASP A 92 -0.94 4.72 25.66
C ASP A 92 0.04 5.09 24.55
N PHE A 93 1.29 4.59 24.63
CA PHE A 93 2.34 4.88 23.65
C PHE A 93 2.07 4.33 22.24
N ALA A 94 1.17 3.35 22.11
CA ALA A 94 0.83 2.71 20.83
C ALA A 94 -0.45 3.29 20.20
N ARG A 95 -1.32 3.95 20.99
CA ARG A 95 -2.65 4.41 20.53
C ARG A 95 -2.60 5.42 19.39
N ALA A 96 -1.58 6.28 19.36
CA ALA A 96 -1.44 7.32 18.34
C ALA A 96 -1.01 6.78 16.97
N GLU A 97 -0.33 5.62 16.94
CA GLU A 97 0.32 5.08 15.75
C GLU A 97 -0.42 3.86 15.19
N ILE A 98 -1.21 3.16 16.02
CA ILE A 98 -2.00 1.99 15.61
C ILE A 98 -3.48 2.35 15.69
N GLY A 99 -4.09 2.59 14.52
CA GLY A 99 -5.52 2.80 14.36
C GLY A 99 -6.17 1.75 13.46
N GLU A 100 -7.42 1.99 13.08
CA GLU A 100 -8.19 1.14 12.15
C GLU A 100 -7.96 1.50 10.68
N LEU A 101 -7.24 2.58 10.40
CA LEU A 101 -6.87 2.98 9.05
C LEU A 101 -5.52 2.36 8.66
N VAL A 102 -5.57 1.28 7.90
CA VAL A 102 -4.41 0.45 7.57
C VAL A 102 -3.70 0.94 6.31
N PRO A 103 -2.39 1.26 6.38
CA PRO A 103 -1.60 1.64 5.22
C PRO A 103 -1.19 0.42 4.38
N LEU A 104 -1.68 0.33 3.14
CA LEU A 104 -1.29 -0.70 2.17
C LEU A 104 -0.08 -0.24 1.34
N ARG A 105 1.11 -0.43 1.92
CA ARG A 105 2.39 -0.02 1.31
C ARG A 105 2.87 -0.89 0.17
N MET A 106 2.41 -2.12 0.09
CA MET A 106 2.92 -3.14 -0.81
C MET A 106 2.69 -2.78 -2.28
N GLY A 107 3.54 -3.30 -3.18
CA GLY A 107 3.35 -3.17 -4.62
C GLY A 107 2.08 -3.87 -5.10
N VAL A 108 1.51 -3.41 -6.24
CA VAL A 108 0.23 -3.95 -6.75
C VAL A 108 0.23 -5.47 -6.98
N ASN A 109 1.38 -6.07 -7.32
CA ASN A 109 1.47 -7.52 -7.54
C ASN A 109 1.37 -8.32 -6.23
N GLU A 110 1.92 -7.78 -5.15
CA GLU A 110 1.80 -8.38 -3.82
C GLU A 110 0.37 -8.27 -3.31
N LEU A 111 -0.28 -7.10 -3.47
CA LEU A 111 -1.71 -6.93 -3.16
C LEU A 111 -2.59 -7.92 -3.94
N HIS A 112 -2.37 -8.08 -5.25
CA HIS A 112 -3.08 -9.09 -6.04
C HIS A 112 -2.83 -10.51 -5.53
N SER A 113 -1.61 -10.82 -5.09
CA SER A 113 -1.27 -12.14 -4.54
C SER A 113 -1.96 -12.39 -3.20
N MET A 114 -2.07 -11.37 -2.34
CA MET A 114 -2.85 -11.44 -1.11
C MET A 114 -4.31 -11.76 -1.39
N VAL A 115 -4.95 -11.04 -2.32
CA VAL A 115 -6.34 -11.32 -2.72
C VAL A 115 -6.51 -12.76 -3.21
N ARG A 116 -5.60 -13.23 -4.07
CA ARG A 116 -5.66 -14.59 -4.65
C ARG A 116 -5.50 -15.67 -3.57
N ASN A 117 -4.52 -15.50 -2.68
CA ASN A 117 -4.18 -16.47 -1.64
C ASN A 117 -5.27 -16.55 -0.56
N HIS A 118 -6.05 -15.48 -0.39
CA HIS A 118 -7.16 -15.37 0.55
C HIS A 118 -8.54 -15.41 -0.15
N SER A 119 -8.65 -16.16 -1.24
CA SER A 119 -9.89 -16.29 -2.02
C SER A 119 -10.99 -17.09 -1.33
N ILE A 120 -10.67 -17.85 -0.27
CA ILE A 120 -11.62 -18.69 0.48
C ILE A 120 -12.06 -18.00 1.78
N ASP A 121 -11.12 -17.43 2.53
CA ASP A 121 -11.36 -16.80 3.83
C ASP A 121 -11.63 -15.28 3.73
N HIS A 122 -11.30 -14.66 2.59
CA HIS A 122 -11.54 -13.24 2.27
C HIS A 122 -10.92 -12.23 3.26
N ILE A 123 -9.98 -12.68 4.09
CA ILE A 123 -9.35 -11.89 5.15
C ILE A 123 -7.84 -12.06 5.09
N VAL A 124 -7.14 -10.94 4.99
CA VAL A 124 -5.69 -10.84 5.08
C VAL A 124 -5.33 -10.31 6.47
N LYS A 125 -4.59 -11.10 7.25
CA LYS A 125 -4.08 -10.67 8.57
C LYS A 125 -2.79 -9.88 8.39
N LEU A 126 -2.86 -8.55 8.51
CA LEU A 126 -1.69 -7.66 8.45
C LEU A 126 -1.28 -7.23 9.86
N GLN A 127 -0.01 -7.36 10.20
CA GLN A 127 0.45 -6.95 11.53
C GLN A 127 0.71 -5.44 11.58
N PRO A 128 0.25 -4.74 12.64
CA PRO A 128 0.73 -3.41 12.95
C PRO A 128 2.25 -3.37 13.13
N PRO A 129 2.89 -2.21 12.90
CA PRO A 129 4.29 -2.00 13.24
C PRO A 129 4.59 -2.53 14.65
N GLY A 130 5.65 -3.36 14.73
CA GLY A 130 6.11 -4.07 15.92
C GLY A 130 5.04 -4.69 16.83
N ALA A 131 3.97 -5.24 16.23
CA ALA A 131 2.95 -6.02 16.91
C ALA A 131 3.53 -7.08 17.87
N ALA A 132 4.62 -7.76 17.50
CA ALA A 132 5.27 -8.75 18.36
C ALA A 132 5.80 -8.17 19.68
N LEU A 133 6.42 -6.99 19.64
CA LEU A 133 6.90 -6.30 20.85
C LEU A 133 5.73 -5.83 21.70
N LEU A 134 4.68 -5.33 21.06
CA LEU A 134 3.46 -4.87 21.72
C LEU A 134 2.74 -6.02 22.42
N VAL A 135 2.57 -7.16 21.75
CA VAL A 135 2.04 -8.40 22.35
C VAL A 135 2.88 -8.85 23.54
N GLY A 136 4.21 -8.82 23.42
CA GLY A 136 5.13 -9.15 24.51
C GLY A 136 5.06 -8.18 25.69
N TYR A 137 4.73 -6.91 25.45
CA TYR A 137 4.45 -5.92 26.50
C TYR A 137 3.11 -6.22 27.18
N MET A 138 2.04 -6.38 26.40
CA MET A 138 0.68 -6.63 26.90
C MET A 138 0.57 -7.94 27.69
N ASN A 139 1.29 -8.99 27.30
CA ASN A 139 1.33 -10.25 28.03
C ASN A 139 2.12 -10.18 29.35
N ARG A 140 3.05 -9.22 29.49
CA ARG A 140 3.76 -8.99 30.76
C ARG A 140 2.92 -8.17 31.74
N ASP A 141 2.07 -7.31 31.21
CA ASP A 141 1.09 -6.60 32.00
C ASP A 141 0.04 -7.59 32.52
N ARG A 142 -0.02 -7.76 33.84
CA ARG A 142 -0.78 -8.85 34.50
C ARG A 142 -2.29 -8.63 34.53
N GLN A 143 -2.79 -7.63 33.82
CA GLN A 143 -4.22 -7.32 33.76
C GLN A 143 -5.02 -8.35 32.94
N LEU A 144 -4.37 -9.06 32.01
CA LEU A 144 -5.00 -10.11 31.21
C LEU A 144 -4.88 -11.46 31.91
N ASN A 145 -6.02 -12.08 32.23
CA ASN A 145 -6.07 -13.48 32.69
C ASN A 145 -5.95 -14.44 31.48
N GLY A 146 -4.82 -14.38 30.78
CA GLY A 146 -4.60 -15.10 29.53
C GLY A 146 -3.31 -14.69 28.83
N ARG A 147 -3.14 -15.13 27.58
CA ARG A 147 -2.02 -14.79 26.70
C ARG A 147 -2.55 -14.41 25.32
N ILE A 148 -2.07 -13.29 24.79
CA ILE A 148 -2.25 -12.90 23.39
C ILE A 148 -1.16 -13.59 22.57
N ASP A 149 -1.56 -14.29 21.51
CA ASP A 149 -0.66 -14.96 20.57
C ASP A 149 -0.39 -14.09 19.34
N SER A 150 -1.38 -13.31 18.90
CA SER A 150 -1.22 -12.41 17.76
C SER A 150 -2.09 -11.16 17.88
N LEU A 151 -1.59 -10.07 17.31
CA LEU A 151 -2.27 -8.79 17.11
C LEU A 151 -2.17 -8.44 15.64
N TYR A 152 -3.30 -8.25 14.97
CA TYR A 152 -3.35 -8.01 13.52
C TYR A 152 -4.55 -7.16 13.13
N TRP A 153 -4.41 -6.39 12.06
CA TRP A 153 -5.53 -5.87 11.30
C TRP A 153 -6.16 -6.98 10.47
N SER A 154 -7.48 -7.09 10.54
CA SER A 154 -8.27 -8.04 9.76
C SER A 154 -8.75 -7.37 8.47
N VAL A 155 -7.92 -7.37 7.44
CA VAL A 155 -8.16 -6.61 6.21
C VAL A 155 -8.95 -7.46 5.21
N SER A 156 -10.12 -6.97 4.79
CA SER A 156 -10.91 -7.66 3.76
C SER A 156 -10.23 -7.65 2.40
N THR A 157 -10.26 -8.78 1.67
CA THR A 157 -9.80 -8.83 0.27
C THR A 157 -10.54 -7.85 -0.62
N VAL A 158 -11.82 -7.57 -0.34
CA VAL A 158 -12.64 -6.58 -1.07
C VAL A 158 -12.07 -5.17 -0.92
N ALA A 159 -11.55 -4.83 0.27
CA ALA A 159 -10.91 -3.54 0.49
C ALA A 159 -9.61 -3.41 -0.32
N ILE A 160 -8.83 -4.51 -0.41
CA ILE A 160 -7.60 -4.56 -1.23
C ILE A 160 -7.93 -4.46 -2.72
N GLU A 161 -8.95 -5.18 -3.19
CA GLU A 161 -9.47 -5.06 -4.56
C GLU A 161 -9.90 -3.62 -4.88
N GLY A 162 -10.59 -2.96 -3.94
CA GLY A 162 -10.94 -1.55 -4.06
C GLY A 162 -9.72 -0.64 -4.26
N VAL A 163 -8.60 -0.90 -3.58
CA VAL A 163 -7.35 -0.17 -3.80
C VAL A 163 -6.77 -0.44 -5.19
N LEU A 164 -6.75 -1.69 -5.63
CA LEU A 164 -6.28 -2.07 -6.98
C LEU A 164 -7.12 -1.39 -8.07
N ASP A 165 -8.43 -1.33 -7.89
CA ASP A 165 -9.36 -0.64 -8.80
C ASP A 165 -9.15 0.88 -8.80
N GLN A 166 -8.82 1.48 -7.64
CA GLN A 166 -8.42 2.89 -7.59
C GLN A 166 -7.14 3.13 -8.39
N VAL A 167 -6.12 2.27 -8.28
CA VAL A 167 -4.90 2.40 -9.10
C VAL A 167 -5.21 2.31 -10.59
N ARG A 168 -6.09 1.39 -11.00
CA ARG A 168 -6.56 1.26 -12.38
C ARG A 168 -7.29 2.52 -12.86
N THR A 169 -8.19 3.05 -12.04
CA THR A 169 -8.94 4.28 -12.34
C THR A 169 -8.00 5.47 -12.50
N ARG A 170 -7.03 5.60 -11.60
CA ARG A 170 -5.99 6.63 -11.65
C ARG A 170 -5.12 6.51 -12.89
N LEU A 171 -4.77 5.30 -13.30
CA LEU A 171 -4.11 5.07 -14.59
C LEU A 171 -5.00 5.52 -15.76
N ALA A 172 -6.30 5.19 -15.75
CA ALA A 172 -7.23 5.62 -16.79
C ALA A 172 -7.31 7.14 -16.92
N GLU A 173 -7.44 7.84 -15.80
CA GLU A 173 -7.43 9.31 -15.74
C GLU A 173 -6.11 9.89 -16.25
N LEU A 174 -4.98 9.29 -15.86
CA LEU A 174 -3.65 9.70 -16.33
C LEU A 174 -3.55 9.59 -17.84
N ILE A 175 -3.95 8.45 -18.42
CA ILE A 175 -3.91 8.23 -19.87
C ILE A 175 -4.85 9.19 -20.59
N ALA A 176 -6.05 9.44 -20.06
CA ALA A 176 -6.98 10.41 -20.63
C ALA A 176 -6.41 11.84 -20.64
N GLU A 177 -5.71 12.25 -19.57
CA GLU A 177 -5.07 13.57 -19.48
C GLU A 177 -3.86 13.69 -20.42
N LEU A 178 -3.04 12.63 -20.54
CA LEU A 178 -1.97 12.60 -21.54
C LEU A 178 -2.54 12.72 -22.96
N ARG A 179 -3.69 12.10 -23.23
CA ARG A 179 -4.38 12.17 -24.53
C ARG A 179 -4.96 13.54 -24.83
N SER A 180 -5.57 14.19 -23.85
CA SER A 180 -6.18 15.51 -24.04
C SER A 180 -5.14 16.60 -24.28
N THR A 181 -3.95 16.44 -23.71
CA THR A 181 -2.88 17.45 -23.77
C THR A 181 -1.84 17.21 -24.86
N THR A 182 -1.65 15.96 -25.32
CA THR A 182 -0.72 15.64 -26.42
C THR A 182 -1.38 15.90 -27.76
N SER A 183 -0.85 16.81 -28.56
CA SER A 183 -1.39 17.11 -29.89
C SER A 183 -1.32 15.87 -30.81
N SER A 184 -2.26 15.75 -31.75
CA SER A 184 -2.29 14.62 -32.70
C SER A 184 -1.00 14.46 -33.53
N ASP A 185 -0.27 15.56 -33.75
CA ASP A 185 1.00 15.59 -34.48
C ASP A 185 2.22 15.29 -33.57
N GLN A 186 2.02 15.24 -32.25
CA GLN A 186 3.06 14.94 -31.27
C GLN A 186 3.16 13.44 -31.00
N ALA A 187 4.40 12.96 -31.05
CA ALA A 187 4.73 11.55 -30.86
C ALA A 187 4.57 11.07 -29.43
N LEU A 188 4.93 11.93 -28.49
CA LEU A 188 5.06 11.67 -27.07
C LEU A 188 4.60 12.93 -26.34
N PRO A 189 4.03 12.79 -25.14
CA PRO A 189 3.83 13.93 -24.28
C PRO A 189 5.19 14.56 -23.94
N THR A 190 5.20 15.87 -23.81
CA THR A 190 6.32 16.60 -23.20
C THR A 190 6.45 16.23 -21.72
N PRO A 191 7.65 16.37 -21.13
CA PRO A 191 7.85 16.15 -19.70
C PRO A 191 6.85 16.91 -18.82
N MET A 192 6.55 18.16 -19.19
CA MET A 192 5.63 19.02 -18.46
C MET A 192 4.17 18.54 -18.54
N GLN A 193 3.71 18.09 -19.71
CA GLN A 193 2.37 17.50 -19.85
C GLN A 193 2.25 16.23 -18.99
N ALA A 194 3.28 15.39 -18.99
CA ALA A 194 3.29 14.18 -18.17
C ALA A 194 3.34 14.46 -16.67
N ALA A 195 4.14 15.42 -16.21
CA ALA A 195 4.17 15.83 -14.82
C ALA A 195 2.81 16.39 -14.35
N ASN A 196 2.15 17.19 -15.19
CA ASN A 196 0.82 17.72 -14.90
C ASN A 196 -0.23 16.59 -14.77
N ALA A 197 -0.18 15.60 -15.67
CA ALA A 197 -1.08 14.45 -15.60
C ALA A 197 -0.89 13.62 -14.32
N VAL A 198 0.36 13.42 -13.87
CA VAL A 198 0.65 12.74 -12.59
C VAL A 198 0.10 13.54 -11.40
N ASN A 199 0.33 14.84 -11.37
CA ASN A 199 -0.12 15.71 -10.29
C ASN A 199 -1.66 15.72 -10.16
N LEU A 200 -2.38 15.66 -11.27
CA LEU A 200 -3.84 15.57 -11.30
C LEU A 200 -4.34 14.31 -10.60
N VAL A 201 -3.64 13.19 -10.81
CA VAL A 201 -4.04 11.86 -10.36
C VAL A 201 -3.65 11.64 -8.89
N LEU A 202 -2.54 12.23 -8.44
CA LEU A 202 -2.13 12.22 -7.03
C LEU A 202 -3.00 13.13 -6.15
N ASN A 203 -3.29 14.35 -6.61
CA ASN A 203 -3.94 15.38 -5.78
C ASN A 203 -5.45 15.55 -6.06
N GLY A 204 -5.98 14.87 -7.09
CA GLY A 204 -7.35 14.97 -7.56
C GLY A 204 -7.66 16.25 -8.36
N ARG A 205 -8.80 16.27 -9.06
CA ARG A 205 -9.30 17.41 -9.88
C ARG A 205 -9.59 18.72 -9.11
N GLY A 206 -9.33 18.79 -7.80
CA GLY A 206 -9.63 19.94 -6.94
C GLY A 206 -8.43 20.73 -6.41
N HIS A 207 -7.20 20.19 -6.52
CA HIS A 207 -5.99 20.88 -6.04
C HIS A 207 -5.16 21.39 -7.23
N ARG A 208 -5.68 22.39 -7.96
CA ARG A 208 -4.83 23.24 -8.79
C ARG A 208 -4.02 24.11 -7.83
N VAL A 209 -2.82 23.67 -7.46
CA VAL A 209 -1.86 24.55 -6.81
C VAL A 209 -1.46 25.60 -7.84
N SER A 210 -2.04 26.80 -7.72
CA SER A 210 -1.54 27.99 -8.39
C SER A 210 -0.17 28.31 -7.79
N ILE A 211 0.90 27.92 -8.48
CA ILE A 211 2.24 28.39 -8.12
C ILE A 211 2.33 29.84 -8.57
N ALA A 212 1.83 30.76 -7.75
CA ALA A 212 2.27 32.14 -7.80
C ALA A 212 3.69 32.14 -7.23
N GLN A 213 4.70 32.39 -8.08
CA GLN A 213 6.05 32.68 -7.63
C GLN A 213 5.97 33.90 -6.70
N ALA A 214 6.12 33.67 -5.40
CA ALA A 214 6.30 34.74 -4.43
C ALA A 214 7.75 35.24 -4.54
N ALA A 215 7.93 36.35 -5.24
CA ALA A 215 9.08 37.21 -5.04
C ALA A 215 8.96 37.80 -3.62
N GLY A 216 9.67 37.22 -2.67
CA GLY A 216 9.71 37.71 -1.30
C GLY A 216 10.75 36.97 -0.48
N ASN A 217 11.86 37.64 -0.19
CA ASN A 217 12.94 37.17 0.69
C ASN A 217 12.44 36.94 2.12
N GLY A 218 11.85 35.78 2.37
CA GLY A 218 11.59 35.27 3.72
C GLY A 218 12.54 34.11 4.00
N VAL A 219 13.58 34.36 4.81
CA VAL A 219 14.40 33.27 5.37
C VAL A 219 13.52 32.52 6.38
N VAL A 220 13.13 31.30 6.02
CA VAL A 220 12.48 30.37 6.95
C VAL A 220 13.58 29.60 7.66
N THR A 221 13.84 29.95 8.91
CA THR A 221 14.61 29.08 9.82
C THR A 221 13.76 27.87 10.17
N PRO A 222 14.20 26.63 9.89
CA PRO A 222 13.50 25.44 10.35
C PRO A 222 13.58 25.40 11.87
N VAL A 223 12.42 25.41 12.53
CA VAL A 223 12.33 25.01 13.94
C VAL A 223 12.55 23.50 13.94
N LEU A 224 13.73 23.08 14.37
CA LEU A 224 14.00 21.69 14.71
C LEU A 224 13.20 21.38 15.98
N GLY A 225 12.10 20.66 15.82
CA GLY A 225 11.45 20.01 16.96
C GLY A 225 12.34 18.88 17.45
N ASP A 226 12.50 18.77 18.77
CA ASP A 226 13.27 17.70 19.40
C ASP A 226 12.74 16.32 18.96
N ASP A 227 13.58 15.55 18.28
CA ASP A 227 13.33 14.15 17.92
C ASP A 227 13.44 13.30 19.19
N GLU A 228 12.33 13.15 19.92
CA GLU A 228 12.23 12.04 20.87
C GLU A 228 12.38 10.72 20.09
N PRO A 229 13.13 9.74 20.63
CA PRO A 229 13.31 8.46 19.97
C PRO A 229 11.97 7.71 19.90
N ARG A 230 11.27 7.86 18.77
CA ARG A 230 10.11 7.05 18.40
C ARG A 230 10.52 5.59 18.49
N PHE A 231 9.96 4.85 19.44
CA PHE A 231 10.26 3.43 19.69
C PHE A 231 10.15 2.54 18.43
N TRP A 232 9.43 3.02 17.41
CA TRP A 232 9.26 2.37 16.11
C TRP A 232 10.39 2.60 15.10
N THR A 233 11.32 3.55 15.27
CA THR A 233 12.43 3.73 14.30
C THR A 233 13.31 2.49 14.27
N THR A 234 13.58 1.89 15.43
CA THR A 234 14.33 0.63 15.54
C THR A 234 13.53 -0.57 14.99
N ALA A 235 12.21 -0.60 15.18
CA ALA A 235 11.35 -1.67 14.66
C ALA A 235 11.13 -1.59 13.15
N ARG A 236 11.09 -0.37 12.55
CA ARG A 236 11.02 -0.16 11.10
C ARG A 236 12.24 -0.73 10.37
N VAL A 237 13.42 -0.58 10.95
CA VAL A 237 14.68 -1.10 10.39
C VAL A 237 14.71 -2.63 10.38
N ILE A 238 14.14 -3.29 11.40
CA ILE A 238 14.07 -4.75 11.48
C ILE A 238 12.89 -5.30 10.66
N GLY A 239 11.76 -4.58 10.60
CA GLY A 239 10.56 -4.97 9.85
C GLY A 239 10.78 -5.05 8.33
N ALA A 240 11.60 -4.17 7.75
CA ALA A 240 11.97 -4.25 6.33
C ALA A 240 12.75 -5.53 5.97
N ALA A 241 13.33 -6.23 6.97
CA ALA A 241 14.08 -7.46 6.77
C ALA A 241 13.27 -8.75 7.04
N VAL A 242 12.04 -8.67 7.59
CA VAL A 242 11.29 -9.85 8.10
C VAL A 242 9.95 -10.07 7.40
N VAL A 243 9.49 -9.19 6.51
CA VAL A 243 8.30 -9.47 5.66
C VAL A 243 8.67 -10.51 4.60
N GLY A 244 8.69 -11.79 5.01
CA GLY A 244 9.10 -12.88 4.13
C GLY A 244 8.97 -14.31 4.68
N LEU A 245 8.46 -14.55 5.90
CA LEU A 245 8.26 -15.94 6.36
C LEU A 245 7.27 -16.05 7.52
N ALA A 246 6.03 -16.48 7.23
CA ALA A 246 5.24 -17.39 8.07
C ALA A 246 3.90 -17.75 7.40
N THR A 247 3.92 -18.69 6.44
CA THR A 247 2.71 -19.44 6.06
C THR A 247 3.00 -20.93 6.15
N LEU A 248 3.00 -21.49 7.37
CA LEU A 248 2.90 -22.94 7.56
C LEU A 248 2.27 -23.24 8.92
N THR A 249 1.03 -23.71 8.94
CA THR A 249 0.63 -25.03 9.45
C THR A 249 -0.90 -25.15 9.47
N GLY A 250 -1.44 -26.14 8.75
CA GLY A 250 -2.87 -26.40 8.76
C GLY A 250 -3.32 -27.50 7.80
N THR A 251 -2.65 -28.66 7.78
CA THR A 251 -3.27 -29.90 7.26
C THR A 251 -2.43 -31.13 7.63
N GLY A 252 -3.08 -32.15 8.22
CA GLY A 252 -2.55 -33.52 8.23
C GLY A 252 -2.54 -34.25 9.59
N ILE A 253 -3.71 -34.46 10.23
CA ILE A 253 -3.90 -35.68 11.03
C ILE A 253 -4.98 -36.49 10.33
N ALA A 254 -4.53 -37.38 9.45
CA ALA A 254 -5.34 -38.44 8.86
C ALA A 254 -5.11 -39.73 9.65
N ILE A 255 -6.17 -40.16 10.35
CA ILE A 255 -6.66 -41.54 10.51
C ILE A 255 -5.59 -42.63 10.61
N ILE A 256 -5.29 -43.06 11.83
CA ILE A 256 -4.75 -44.41 12.12
C ILE A 256 -5.90 -45.25 12.66
N GLN A 257 -6.56 -46.00 11.78
CA GLN A 257 -7.23 -47.26 12.11
C GLN A 257 -7.25 -48.13 10.85
N TRP A 258 -6.19 -48.92 10.66
CA TRP A 258 -6.21 -50.27 10.09
C TRP A 258 -4.78 -50.82 10.12
N LEU A 259 -4.51 -51.70 11.09
CA LEU A 259 -3.57 -52.84 11.09
C LEU A 259 -3.14 -53.14 12.54
N SER A 260 -4.01 -53.84 13.26
CA SER A 260 -3.83 -54.84 14.34
C SER A 260 -4.96 -54.76 15.36
#